data_AF-A0A5N8YK46-F1
#
_entry.id   AF-A0A5N8YK46-F1
#
_cell.length_a   1.000
_cell.length_b   1.000
_cell.length_c   1.000
_cell.angle_alpha   90.00
_cell.angle_beta   90.00
_cell.angle_gamma   90.00
#
_symmetry.space_group_name_H-M   'P 1'
#
loop_
_entity.id
_entity.type
_entity.pdbx_description
1 polymer ?
#
loop_
_entity_poly.entity_id
_entity_poly.type
_entity_poly.pdbx_seq_one_letter_code
_entity_poly.pdbx_strand_id
1 'polypeptide(L)'
;MSGNIYVVNVGTNASHPFCSPIFEDGTFEFIPIPEDRQLEGVHGVKYRDLRSFYRPTEDLSKYIPDRFMDITTHNDPEFDSLTYGDNCDINARAQALKSVKRGDFLLFLARLQKYIKNGLEVTPTSEFGFYFVGFLHVDSVYMSVTNPLSALEMEAINLNAHVRRAMTDNSLWDSFWVFCGSSWSRRFEKAVPVTKKLCCEVFTSADGSPWSWDNGRTELQTIGSYTRTCRCAINPSSPEGQKRYAVLWDWINRFS
;
A
#
# COMPACT_ATOMS: atom_id res chain seq x y z
N MET A 1 12.09 -13.45 13.15
CA MET A 1 10.61 -13.38 13.06
C MET A 1 10.17 -14.19 11.86
N SER A 2 9.05 -14.89 11.95
CA SER A 2 8.51 -15.69 10.83
C SER A 2 6.98 -15.58 10.80
N GLY A 3 6.48 -14.37 10.55
CA GLY A 3 5.06 -14.13 10.25
C GLY A 3 4.72 -14.42 8.80
N ASN A 4 3.44 -14.66 8.53
CA ASN A 4 2.96 -14.72 7.16
C ASN A 4 3.13 -13.37 6.47
N ILE A 5 3.35 -13.38 5.15
CA ILE A 5 3.47 -12.16 4.35
C ILE A 5 2.25 -12.05 3.45
N TYR A 6 1.50 -10.97 3.63
CA TYR A 6 0.38 -10.58 2.78
C TYR A 6 0.84 -9.46 1.86
N VAL A 7 0.46 -9.52 0.58
CA VAL A 7 0.73 -8.44 -0.38
C VAL A 7 -0.57 -7.66 -0.58
N VAL A 8 -0.48 -6.34 -0.43
CA VAL A 8 -1.62 -5.42 -0.50
C VAL A 8 -1.33 -4.36 -1.55
N ASN A 9 -2.23 -4.19 -2.53
CA ASN A 9 -2.04 -3.20 -3.60
C ASN A 9 -2.61 -1.85 -3.17
N VAL A 10 -1.77 -0.81 -3.18
CA VAL A 10 -2.08 0.49 -2.56
C VAL A 10 -1.68 1.65 -3.47
N GLY A 11 -2.27 2.82 -3.20
CA GLY A 11 -1.99 4.06 -3.93
C GLY A 11 -2.56 4.09 -5.35
N THR A 12 -2.37 5.23 -6.01
CA THR A 12 -2.81 5.43 -7.39
C THR A 12 -2.20 4.42 -8.36
N ASN A 13 -2.99 4.02 -9.35
CA ASN A 13 -2.63 2.96 -10.30
C ASN A 13 -3.27 3.22 -11.68
N ALA A 14 -3.27 2.23 -12.57
CA ALA A 14 -3.76 2.37 -13.94
C ALA A 14 -5.25 2.77 -14.07
N SER A 15 -6.05 2.65 -13.00
CA SER A 15 -7.43 3.15 -12.96
C SER A 15 -7.55 4.64 -12.66
N HIS A 16 -6.44 5.32 -12.39
CA HIS A 16 -6.36 6.73 -12.02
C HIS A 16 -5.59 7.53 -13.09
N PRO A 17 -5.87 8.84 -13.24
CA PRO A 17 -5.25 9.66 -14.28
C PRO A 17 -3.79 10.08 -13.97
N PHE A 18 -3.25 9.69 -12.83
CA PHE A 18 -1.89 9.95 -12.38
C PHE A 18 -1.40 8.79 -11.52
N CYS A 19 -0.10 8.77 -11.25
CA CYS A 19 0.57 7.68 -10.56
C CYS A 19 1.71 8.27 -9.71
N SER A 20 1.93 7.67 -8.54
CA SER A 20 3.06 7.97 -7.65
C SER A 20 4.40 7.97 -8.42
N PRO A 21 5.25 9.00 -8.28
CA PRO A 21 6.53 9.08 -8.98
C PRO A 21 7.60 8.19 -8.31
N ILE A 22 8.44 7.56 -9.14
CA ILE A 22 9.74 7.01 -8.73
C ILE A 22 10.86 7.72 -9.49
N PHE A 23 11.93 8.08 -8.79
CA PHE A 23 13.06 8.83 -9.31
C PHE A 23 14.25 7.92 -9.62
N GLU A 24 15.25 8.47 -10.33
CA GLU A 24 16.40 7.71 -10.85
C GLU A 24 17.27 7.08 -9.74
N ASP A 25 17.26 7.65 -8.54
CA ASP A 25 17.99 7.12 -7.37
C ASP A 25 17.22 6.04 -6.59
N GLY A 26 16.00 5.71 -7.02
CA GLY A 26 15.09 4.74 -6.41
C GLY A 26 14.15 5.33 -5.34
N THR A 27 14.31 6.59 -4.97
CA THR A 27 13.36 7.28 -4.07
C THR A 27 12.02 7.49 -4.77
N PHE A 28 10.95 7.70 -4.00
CA PHE A 28 9.60 7.82 -4.54
C PHE A 28 8.70 8.66 -3.64
N GLU A 29 7.68 9.30 -4.21
CA GLU A 29 6.58 9.85 -3.40
C GLU A 29 5.38 8.92 -3.44
N PHE A 30 4.71 8.74 -2.30
CA PHE A 30 3.49 7.94 -2.24
C PHE A 30 2.27 8.84 -2.37
N ILE A 31 1.48 8.61 -3.42
CA ILE A 31 0.25 9.36 -3.67
C ILE A 31 -0.94 8.40 -3.52
N PRO A 32 -1.77 8.56 -2.46
CA PRO A 32 -2.94 7.72 -2.22
C PRO A 32 -4.01 7.89 -3.31
N ILE A 33 -4.92 6.92 -3.38
CA ILE A 33 -6.09 6.99 -4.27
C ILE A 33 -7.04 8.12 -3.82
N PRO A 34 -7.87 8.67 -4.72
CA PRO A 34 -8.89 9.62 -4.34
C PRO A 34 -9.93 8.93 -3.45
N GLU A 35 -10.44 9.65 -2.47
CA GLU A 35 -11.57 9.20 -1.70
C GLU A 35 -12.83 9.14 -2.59
N ASP A 36 -13.73 8.19 -2.31
CA ASP A 36 -14.98 8.01 -3.06
C ASP A 36 -16.02 9.11 -2.77
N ARG A 37 -15.74 9.95 -1.77
CA ARG A 37 -16.55 11.08 -1.31
C ARG A 37 -15.67 12.21 -0.79
N GLN A 38 -16.23 13.41 -0.68
CA GLN A 38 -15.54 14.50 0.04
C GLN A 38 -15.75 14.33 1.53
N LEU A 39 -14.67 14.46 2.30
CA LEU A 39 -14.72 14.49 3.75
C LEU A 39 -14.55 15.93 4.20
N GLU A 40 -15.48 16.42 5.02
CA GLU A 40 -15.50 17.80 5.47
C GLU A 40 -14.53 18.05 6.64
N GLY A 41 -14.09 19.30 6.76
CA GLY A 41 -13.30 19.78 7.89
C GLY A 41 -11.95 19.06 8.07
N VAL A 42 -11.60 18.77 9.33
CA VAL A 42 -10.28 18.26 9.71
C VAL A 42 -10.05 16.79 9.36
N HIS A 43 -11.10 16.06 8.96
CA HIS A 43 -11.02 14.63 8.65
C HIS A 43 -10.62 14.37 7.19
N GLY A 44 -10.87 15.33 6.28
CA GLY A 44 -10.51 15.22 4.88
C GLY A 44 -9.14 15.82 4.55
N VAL A 45 -8.12 14.97 4.40
CA VAL A 45 -6.84 15.40 3.83
C VAL A 45 -7.02 15.57 2.33
N LYS A 46 -6.78 16.77 1.80
CA LYS A 46 -6.86 17.04 0.36
C LYS A 46 -5.52 16.80 -0.32
N TYR A 47 -5.54 16.56 -1.63
CA TYR A 47 -4.31 16.40 -2.40
C TYR A 47 -3.36 17.61 -2.29
N ARG A 48 -3.88 18.83 -2.22
CA ARG A 48 -3.08 20.05 -2.01
C ARG A 48 -2.33 20.09 -0.67
N ASP A 49 -2.76 19.28 0.30
CA ASP A 49 -2.18 19.22 1.65
C ASP A 49 -1.14 18.12 1.78
N LEU A 50 -1.02 17.24 0.77
CA LEU A 50 0.05 16.25 0.74
C LEU A 50 1.42 16.95 0.66
N ARG A 51 2.37 16.44 1.44
CA ARG A 51 3.75 16.93 1.51
C ARG A 51 4.71 15.85 1.08
N SER A 52 5.83 16.27 0.51
CA SER A 52 6.92 15.35 0.16
C SER A 52 7.50 14.71 1.41
N PHE A 53 7.72 13.39 1.35
CA PHE A 53 8.36 12.66 2.43
C PHE A 53 9.80 13.15 2.68
N TYR A 54 10.55 13.44 1.61
CA TYR A 54 11.95 13.88 1.71
C TYR A 54 12.08 15.38 1.90
N ARG A 55 11.06 16.16 1.53
CA ARG A 55 11.05 17.63 1.61
C ARG A 55 9.71 18.12 2.18
N PRO A 56 9.48 18.05 3.50
CA PRO A 56 8.17 18.35 4.09
C PRO A 56 7.64 19.77 3.84
N THR A 57 8.49 20.71 3.41
CA THR A 57 8.10 22.07 3.01
C THR A 57 7.59 22.16 1.57
N GLU A 58 7.76 21.12 0.75
CA GLU A 58 7.25 21.02 -0.62
C GLU A 58 5.95 20.19 -0.63
N ASP A 59 4.99 20.61 -1.45
CA ASP A 59 3.79 19.83 -1.74
C ASP A 59 4.01 18.86 -2.91
N LEU A 60 3.02 17.99 -3.14
CA LEU A 60 3.03 17.01 -4.24
C LEU A 60 2.29 17.48 -5.49
N SER A 61 1.90 18.75 -5.59
CA SER A 61 1.03 19.27 -6.66
C SER A 61 1.58 19.00 -8.05
N LYS A 62 2.92 19.08 -8.23
CA LYS A 62 3.61 18.79 -9.49
C LYS A 62 3.36 17.38 -10.07
N TYR A 63 2.90 16.43 -9.26
CA TYR A 63 2.64 15.04 -9.67
C TYR A 63 1.14 14.72 -9.78
N ILE A 64 0.28 15.69 -9.49
CA ILE A 64 -1.16 15.50 -9.37
C ILE A 64 -1.87 16.54 -10.27
N PRO A 65 -2.82 16.16 -11.13
CA PRO A 65 -3.52 17.13 -11.98
C PRO A 65 -4.31 18.15 -11.14
N ASP A 66 -4.30 19.43 -11.53
CA ASP A 66 -4.94 20.54 -10.79
C ASP A 66 -6.39 20.28 -10.36
N ARG A 67 -7.16 19.60 -11.22
CA ARG A 67 -8.57 19.24 -10.93
C ARG A 67 -8.75 18.32 -9.71
N PHE A 68 -7.68 17.71 -9.19
CA PHE A 68 -7.69 16.88 -7.99
C PHE A 68 -7.30 17.64 -6.73
N MET A 69 -6.80 18.87 -6.80
CA MET A 69 -6.23 19.56 -5.63
C MET A 69 -7.18 19.69 -4.44
N ASP A 70 -8.48 19.82 -4.70
CA ASP A 70 -9.52 19.93 -3.67
C ASP A 70 -10.21 18.60 -3.32
N ILE A 71 -9.80 17.50 -3.96
CA ILE A 71 -10.36 16.17 -3.68
C ILE A 71 -9.68 15.59 -2.44
N THR A 72 -10.50 15.07 -1.51
CA THR A 72 -10.01 14.27 -0.38
C THR A 72 -9.29 13.01 -0.85
N THR A 73 -8.17 12.69 -0.21
CA THR A 73 -7.39 11.47 -0.43
C THR A 73 -7.86 10.37 0.50
N HIS A 74 -7.89 9.13 0.03
CA HIS A 74 -7.98 7.96 0.89
C HIS A 74 -6.55 7.56 1.32
N ASN A 75 -6.03 8.21 2.36
CA ASN A 75 -4.64 8.03 2.83
C ASN A 75 -4.47 6.70 3.57
N ASP A 76 -4.36 5.62 2.79
CA ASP A 76 -4.22 4.25 3.29
C ASP A 76 -3.26 3.45 2.38
N PRO A 77 -2.10 2.96 2.88
CA PRO A 77 -1.62 3.03 4.25
C PRO A 77 -1.28 4.44 4.69
N GLU A 78 -1.54 4.69 5.97
CA GLU A 78 -1.12 5.88 6.67
C GLU A 78 0.23 5.56 7.34
N PHE A 79 1.29 6.28 6.96
CA PHE A 79 2.67 5.95 7.34
C PHE A 79 3.18 6.70 8.58
N ASP A 80 2.46 7.69 9.12
CA ASP A 80 2.86 8.43 10.31
C ASP A 80 2.56 7.64 11.59
N SER A 81 1.33 7.12 11.71
CA SER A 81 0.87 6.23 12.78
C SER A 81 0.86 4.75 12.39
N LEU A 82 1.34 4.42 11.18
CA LEU A 82 1.59 3.05 10.70
C LEU A 82 0.31 2.19 10.74
N THR A 83 -0.74 2.66 10.10
CA THR A 83 -2.03 1.95 10.02
C THR A 83 -2.41 1.60 8.59
N TYR A 84 -3.14 0.49 8.44
CA TYR A 84 -3.82 0.15 7.20
C TYR A 84 -5.25 -0.28 7.46
N GLY A 85 -6.19 0.15 6.63
CA GLY A 85 -7.60 -0.18 6.74
C GLY A 85 -8.17 -0.87 5.50
N ASP A 86 -9.16 -1.73 5.69
CA ASP A 86 -9.99 -2.26 4.59
C ASP A 86 -11.32 -2.83 5.12
N ASN A 87 -12.34 -2.89 4.28
CA ASN A 87 -13.62 -3.52 4.61
C ASN A 87 -13.54 -5.04 4.42
N CYS A 88 -12.73 -5.73 5.21
CA CYS A 88 -12.43 -7.17 5.06
C CYS A 88 -13.66 -8.10 5.06
N ASP A 89 -14.78 -7.68 5.66
CA ASP A 89 -16.02 -8.46 5.70
C ASP A 89 -16.84 -8.38 4.40
N ILE A 90 -16.67 -7.31 3.61
CA ILE A 90 -17.51 -7.01 2.44
C ILE A 90 -16.66 -7.00 1.15
N ASN A 91 -15.44 -6.46 1.21
CA ASN A 91 -14.53 -6.39 0.08
C ASN A 91 -13.89 -7.77 -0.18
N ALA A 92 -14.36 -8.46 -1.22
CA ALA A 92 -13.85 -9.75 -1.65
C ALA A 92 -12.32 -9.75 -1.91
N ARG A 93 -11.73 -8.60 -2.27
CA ARG A 93 -10.28 -8.48 -2.47
C ARG A 93 -9.49 -8.44 -1.16
N ALA A 94 -10.13 -8.07 -0.05
CA ALA A 94 -9.52 -7.95 1.27
C ALA A 94 -9.83 -9.14 2.19
N GLN A 95 -10.73 -10.05 1.80
CA GLN A 95 -11.18 -11.16 2.65
C GLN A 95 -10.05 -12.00 3.26
N ALA A 96 -8.95 -12.23 2.54
CA ALA A 96 -7.81 -12.99 3.08
C ALA A 96 -7.14 -12.30 4.28
N LEU A 97 -7.27 -10.98 4.41
CA LEU A 97 -6.73 -10.22 5.53
C LEU A 97 -7.41 -10.57 6.87
N LYS A 98 -8.59 -11.20 6.86
CA LYS A 98 -9.23 -11.71 8.09
C LYS A 98 -8.40 -12.78 8.82
N SER A 99 -7.44 -13.39 8.14
CA SER A 99 -6.52 -14.38 8.73
C SER A 99 -5.22 -13.78 9.24
N VAL A 100 -4.99 -12.48 9.03
CA VAL A 100 -3.81 -11.76 9.53
C VAL A 100 -3.87 -11.72 11.05
N LYS A 101 -2.74 -12.01 11.68
CA LYS A 101 -2.58 -11.95 13.13
C LYS A 101 -1.32 -11.17 13.50
N ARG A 102 -1.20 -10.86 14.80
CA ARG A 102 0.02 -10.27 15.35
C ARG A 102 1.26 -11.05 14.93
N GLY A 103 2.27 -10.33 14.45
CA GLY A 103 3.53 -10.87 13.95
C GLY A 103 3.57 -11.12 12.44
N ASP A 104 2.43 -11.08 11.74
CA ASP A 104 2.38 -11.14 10.27
C ASP A 104 2.79 -9.79 9.64
N PHE A 105 2.98 -9.79 8.33
CA PHE A 105 3.39 -8.62 7.56
C PHE A 105 2.35 -8.26 6.50
N LEU A 106 1.97 -6.98 6.43
CA LEU A 106 1.27 -6.40 5.29
C LEU A 106 2.29 -5.65 4.43
N LEU A 107 2.70 -6.24 3.30
CA LEU A 107 3.68 -5.67 2.38
C LEU A 107 2.95 -4.88 1.28
N PHE A 108 3.21 -3.57 1.23
CA PHE A 108 2.48 -2.64 0.38
C PHE A 108 3.11 -2.55 -1.01
N LEU A 109 2.35 -2.97 -2.00
CA LEU A 109 2.68 -2.93 -3.42
C LEU A 109 2.04 -1.69 -4.05
N ALA A 110 2.84 -0.75 -4.53
CA ALA A 110 2.37 0.40 -5.27
C ALA A 110 2.77 0.28 -6.75
N ARG A 111 1.91 0.83 -7.60
CA ARG A 111 2.26 1.08 -8.99
C ARG A 111 2.93 2.46 -9.06
N LEU A 112 4.13 2.54 -9.61
CA LEU A 112 4.89 3.79 -9.74
C LEU A 112 5.20 4.11 -11.21
N GLN A 113 5.30 5.41 -11.51
CA GLN A 113 5.72 5.95 -12.80
C GLN A 113 7.12 6.53 -12.69
N LYS A 114 7.99 6.23 -13.66
CA LYS A 114 9.35 6.77 -13.67
C LYS A 114 9.35 8.25 -14.03
N TYR A 115 10.08 9.03 -13.27
CA TYR A 115 10.38 10.43 -13.55
C TYR A 115 11.88 10.58 -13.73
N ILE A 116 12.27 11.36 -14.74
CA ILE A 116 13.67 11.65 -15.06
C ILE A 116 13.95 13.12 -14.85
N LYS A 117 15.17 13.45 -14.41
CA LYS A 117 15.60 14.83 -14.24
C LYS A 117 16.40 15.29 -15.45
N ASN A 118 15.87 16.28 -16.18
CA ASN A 118 16.54 16.91 -17.30
C ASN A 118 16.87 18.37 -16.92
N GLY A 119 18.10 18.59 -16.44
CA GLY A 119 18.50 19.90 -15.91
C GLY A 119 17.76 20.23 -14.61
N LEU A 120 16.91 21.26 -14.62
CA LEU A 120 16.09 21.66 -13.47
C LEU A 120 14.68 21.05 -13.50
N GLU A 121 14.26 20.46 -14.61
CA GLU A 121 12.93 19.89 -14.77
C GLU A 121 12.90 18.41 -14.40
N VAL A 122 11.81 17.98 -13.76
CA VAL A 122 11.53 16.57 -13.44
C VAL A 122 10.26 16.19 -14.18
N THR A 123 10.37 15.31 -15.17
CA THR A 123 9.27 14.98 -16.10
C THR A 123 8.92 13.49 -16.07
N PRO A 124 7.64 13.13 -16.19
CA PRO A 124 7.23 11.73 -16.27
C PRO A 124 7.66 11.08 -17.58
N THR A 125 7.98 9.79 -17.54
CA THR A 125 8.15 8.95 -18.74
C THR A 125 6.92 8.06 -18.95
N SER A 126 6.90 7.29 -20.04
CA SER A 126 5.90 6.22 -20.24
C SER A 126 6.27 4.92 -19.53
N GLU A 127 7.33 4.90 -18.72
CA GLU A 127 7.79 3.72 -17.99
C GLU A 127 7.13 3.62 -16.61
N PHE A 128 6.86 2.39 -16.23
CA PHE A 128 5.86 2.06 -15.24
C PHE A 128 6.20 0.71 -14.62
N GLY A 129 6.16 0.62 -13.30
CA GLY A 129 6.52 -0.61 -12.58
C GLY A 129 5.68 -0.82 -11.32
N PHE A 130 5.78 -2.01 -10.76
CA PHE A 130 5.29 -2.31 -9.42
C PHE A 130 6.45 -2.36 -8.46
N TYR A 131 6.25 -1.79 -7.28
CA TYR A 131 7.28 -1.68 -6.25
C TYR A 131 6.68 -1.91 -4.88
N PHE A 132 7.44 -2.53 -3.97
CA PHE A 132 7.10 -2.45 -2.56
C PHE A 132 7.54 -1.09 -2.01
N VAL A 133 6.64 -0.43 -1.31
CA VAL A 133 6.83 0.93 -0.75
C VAL A 133 6.98 0.95 0.77
N GLY A 134 6.76 -0.19 1.41
CA GLY A 134 6.85 -0.35 2.85
C GLY A 134 6.07 -1.57 3.32
N PHE A 135 6.02 -1.76 4.64
CA PHE A 135 5.18 -2.77 5.26
C PHE A 135 4.72 -2.37 6.67
N LEU A 136 3.61 -2.99 7.11
CA LEU A 136 3.30 -3.13 8.53
C LEU A 136 3.75 -4.50 9.03
N HIS A 137 4.48 -4.52 10.13
CA HIS A 137 4.61 -5.71 10.97
C HIS A 137 3.50 -5.63 12.00
N VAL A 138 2.47 -6.45 11.86
CA VAL A 138 1.20 -6.28 12.56
C VAL A 138 1.37 -6.49 14.06
N ASP A 139 0.98 -5.50 14.86
CA ASP A 139 0.97 -5.58 16.32
C ASP A 139 -0.44 -5.85 16.86
N SER A 140 -1.43 -5.13 16.35
CA SER A 140 -2.84 -5.26 16.74
C SER A 140 -3.75 -5.10 15.53
N VAL A 141 -4.98 -5.61 15.68
CA VAL A 141 -6.02 -5.54 14.65
C VAL A 141 -7.34 -5.20 15.32
N TYR A 142 -7.97 -4.11 14.88
CA TYR A 142 -9.35 -3.78 15.20
C TYR A 142 -10.23 -4.37 14.11
N MET A 143 -11.12 -5.28 14.49
CA MET A 143 -11.90 -6.09 13.56
C MET A 143 -13.34 -5.61 13.52
N SER A 144 -13.94 -5.59 12.33
CA SER A 144 -15.38 -5.33 12.13
C SER A 144 -15.88 -4.13 12.93
N VAL A 145 -15.19 -2.99 12.81
CA VAL A 145 -15.50 -1.78 13.57
C VAL A 145 -16.80 -1.18 13.05
N THR A 146 -17.88 -1.29 13.83
CA THR A 146 -19.22 -0.78 13.48
C THR A 146 -19.69 0.38 14.36
N ASN A 147 -18.87 0.83 15.31
CA ASN A 147 -19.13 1.98 16.17
C ASN A 147 -17.80 2.59 16.61
N PRO A 148 -17.77 3.85 17.07
CA PRO A 148 -16.60 4.43 17.71
C PRO A 148 -16.07 3.55 18.84
N LEU A 149 -14.75 3.34 18.87
CA LEU A 149 -14.05 2.61 19.94
C LEU A 149 -13.86 3.51 21.17
N SER A 150 -13.22 2.99 22.22
CA SER A 150 -12.86 3.83 23.38
C SER A 150 -11.93 4.98 22.98
N ALA A 151 -11.91 6.06 23.76
CA ALA A 151 -11.08 7.23 23.44
C ALA A 151 -9.59 6.88 23.24
N LEU A 152 -9.06 5.95 24.05
CA LEU A 152 -7.68 5.49 23.95
C LEU A 152 -7.41 4.69 22.66
N GLU A 153 -8.35 3.82 22.26
CA GLU A 153 -8.24 3.07 21.02
C GLU A 153 -8.36 3.98 19.80
N MET A 154 -9.28 4.95 19.87
CA MET A 154 -9.45 5.96 18.83
C MET A 154 -8.19 6.81 18.65
N GLU A 155 -7.49 7.19 19.72
CA GLU A 155 -6.22 7.93 19.64
C GLU A 155 -5.18 7.18 18.80
N ALA A 156 -5.14 5.85 18.89
CA ALA A 156 -4.19 5.03 18.14
C ALA A 156 -4.49 4.91 16.64
N ILE A 157 -5.74 5.12 16.21
CA ILE A 157 -6.19 4.87 14.83
C ILE A 157 -6.91 6.06 14.17
N ASN A 158 -7.00 7.21 14.82
CA ASN A 158 -7.77 8.37 14.34
C ASN A 158 -7.25 8.99 13.02
N LEU A 159 -6.03 8.64 12.59
CA LEU A 159 -5.46 9.06 11.32
C LEU A 159 -5.79 8.10 10.16
N ASN A 160 -6.22 6.87 10.46
CA ASN A 160 -6.57 5.89 9.43
C ASN A 160 -7.75 6.40 8.58
N ALA A 161 -7.68 6.15 7.26
CA ALA A 161 -8.65 6.66 6.31
C ALA A 161 -10.09 6.22 6.60
N HIS A 162 -10.30 4.95 6.99
CA HIS A 162 -11.63 4.42 7.32
C HIS A 162 -12.20 5.05 8.59
N VAL A 163 -11.36 5.26 9.60
CA VAL A 163 -11.77 5.91 10.86
C VAL A 163 -12.11 7.38 10.62
N ARG A 164 -11.28 8.10 9.84
CA ARG A 164 -11.56 9.49 9.45
C ARG A 164 -12.86 9.62 8.69
N ARG A 165 -13.12 8.71 7.75
CA ARG A 165 -14.38 8.63 7.03
C ARG A 165 -15.55 8.44 8.00
N ALA A 166 -15.46 7.46 8.91
CA ALA A 166 -16.51 7.17 9.89
C ALA A 166 -16.76 8.31 10.91
N MET A 167 -15.75 9.12 11.22
CA MET A 167 -15.91 10.32 12.06
C MET A 167 -16.71 11.44 11.37
N THR A 168 -16.80 11.45 10.04
CA THR A 168 -17.63 12.44 9.32
C THR A 168 -19.09 12.04 9.17
N ASP A 169 -19.39 10.74 9.19
CA ASP A 169 -20.72 10.20 9.00
C ASP A 169 -20.86 8.87 9.74
N ASN A 170 -21.77 8.83 10.72
CA ASN A 170 -22.01 7.66 11.56
C ASN A 170 -22.46 6.42 10.78
N SER A 171 -22.99 6.57 9.56
CA SER A 171 -23.34 5.41 8.71
C SER A 171 -22.12 4.68 8.15
N LEU A 172 -20.94 5.30 8.23
CA LEU A 172 -19.67 4.78 7.70
C LEU A 172 -18.82 4.05 8.73
N TRP A 173 -19.39 3.80 9.92
CA TRP A 173 -18.94 2.70 10.77
C TRP A 173 -19.41 1.36 10.18
N ASP A 174 -18.85 1.02 9.03
CA ASP A 174 -19.38 0.01 8.09
C ASP A 174 -18.62 -1.33 8.15
N SER A 175 -18.23 -1.75 9.36
CA SER A 175 -17.53 -3.02 9.61
C SER A 175 -16.13 -3.09 8.97
N PHE A 176 -15.45 -1.95 8.87
CA PHE A 176 -14.06 -1.91 8.43
C PHE A 176 -13.11 -2.52 9.47
N TRP A 177 -11.94 -2.93 9.02
CA TRP A 177 -10.86 -3.42 9.86
C TRP A 177 -9.71 -2.43 9.83
N VAL A 178 -8.98 -2.30 10.93
CA VAL A 178 -7.76 -1.49 11.01
C VAL A 178 -6.63 -2.35 11.55
N PHE A 179 -5.55 -2.43 10.78
CA PHE A 179 -4.31 -3.13 11.10
C PHE A 179 -3.28 -2.11 11.57
N CYS A 180 -2.75 -2.30 12.78
CA CYS A 180 -1.77 -1.39 13.37
C CYS A 180 -0.38 -2.03 13.33
N GLY A 181 0.59 -1.27 12.84
CA GLY A 181 1.98 -1.68 12.79
C GLY A 181 2.71 -1.56 14.13
N SER A 182 3.64 -2.46 14.40
CA SER A 182 4.62 -2.32 15.48
C SER A 182 5.73 -1.35 15.08
N SER A 183 6.67 -1.08 16.00
CA SER A 183 7.91 -0.33 15.75
C SER A 183 8.83 -0.92 14.67
N TRP A 184 8.49 -2.09 14.12
CA TRP A 184 9.24 -2.73 13.04
C TRP A 184 8.68 -2.41 11.67
N SER A 185 7.47 -1.86 11.64
CA SER A 185 6.83 -1.36 10.42
C SER A 185 7.62 -0.19 9.86
N ARG A 186 7.64 -0.05 8.54
CA ARG A 186 8.37 1.04 7.89
C ARG A 186 7.83 1.33 6.50
N ARG A 187 7.79 2.61 6.14
CA ARG A 187 7.89 3.06 4.74
C ARG A 187 9.34 2.87 4.30
N PHE A 188 9.56 2.38 3.08
CA PHE A 188 10.91 2.28 2.55
C PHE A 188 11.42 3.64 2.08
N GLU A 189 12.73 3.86 2.19
CA GLU A 189 13.37 5.05 1.63
C GLU A 189 13.47 4.92 0.12
N LYS A 190 13.70 3.70 -0.39
CA LYS A 190 13.69 3.41 -1.83
C LYS A 190 12.64 2.37 -2.16
N ALA A 191 12.00 2.53 -3.31
CA ALA A 191 10.98 1.61 -3.75
C ALA A 191 11.64 0.29 -4.19
N VAL A 192 11.25 -0.83 -3.58
CA VAL A 192 11.82 -2.14 -3.90
C VAL A 192 11.16 -2.69 -5.16
N PRO A 193 11.91 -2.94 -6.26
CA PRO A 193 11.30 -3.34 -7.51
C PRO A 193 10.69 -4.74 -7.44
N VAL A 194 9.43 -4.87 -7.86
CA VAL A 194 8.75 -6.15 -8.03
C VAL A 194 8.85 -6.54 -9.48
N THR A 195 9.80 -7.42 -9.78
CA THR A 195 10.14 -7.85 -11.13
C THR A 195 9.68 -9.28 -11.39
N LYS A 196 9.62 -9.69 -12.66
CA LYS A 196 9.40 -11.09 -13.05
C LYS A 196 10.37 -12.04 -12.34
N LYS A 197 11.64 -11.63 -12.19
CA LYS A 197 12.65 -12.43 -11.47
C LYS A 197 12.20 -12.69 -10.03
N LEU A 198 11.91 -11.62 -9.28
CA LEU A 198 11.45 -11.75 -7.89
C LEU A 198 10.19 -12.61 -7.81
N CYS A 199 9.23 -12.36 -8.69
CA CYS A 199 7.97 -13.08 -8.71
C CYS A 199 8.14 -14.58 -8.95
N CYS A 200 9.02 -14.99 -9.87
CA CYS A 200 9.32 -16.40 -10.11
C CYS A 200 10.01 -17.08 -8.90
N GLU A 201 10.81 -16.35 -8.13
CA GLU A 201 11.54 -16.90 -6.98
C GLU A 201 10.69 -16.94 -5.70
N VAL A 202 9.71 -16.04 -5.58
CA VAL A 202 9.01 -15.79 -4.30
C VAL A 202 7.52 -16.12 -4.34
N PHE A 203 6.83 -15.85 -5.44
CA PHE A 203 5.37 -15.90 -5.47
C PHE A 203 4.82 -17.11 -6.21
N THR A 204 3.77 -17.68 -5.64
CA THR A 204 2.98 -18.77 -6.24
C THR A 204 1.56 -18.28 -6.53
N SER A 205 0.84 -18.96 -7.41
CA SER A 205 -0.60 -18.85 -7.63
C SER A 205 -1.37 -19.37 -6.39
N ALA A 206 -2.70 -19.19 -6.38
CA ALA A 206 -3.55 -19.60 -5.25
C ALA A 206 -3.55 -21.12 -5.01
N ASP A 207 -3.34 -21.91 -6.06
CA ASP A 207 -3.20 -23.37 -6.01
C ASP A 207 -1.75 -23.83 -5.69
N GLY A 208 -0.83 -22.88 -5.44
CA GLY A 208 0.58 -23.15 -5.18
C GLY A 208 1.45 -23.32 -6.43
N SER A 209 0.88 -23.29 -7.64
CA SER A 209 1.66 -23.35 -8.89
C SER A 209 2.46 -22.07 -9.13
N PRO A 210 3.50 -22.06 -9.98
CA PRO A 210 4.14 -20.82 -10.42
C PRO A 210 3.15 -19.88 -11.14
N TRP A 211 3.46 -18.59 -11.18
CA TRP A 211 2.70 -17.67 -12.04
C TRP A 211 2.90 -17.99 -13.52
N SER A 212 1.84 -17.86 -14.30
CA SER A 212 1.91 -17.94 -15.76
C SER A 212 2.34 -16.61 -16.35
N TRP A 213 3.29 -16.66 -17.28
CA TRP A 213 3.85 -15.50 -17.99
C TRP A 213 3.58 -15.57 -19.50
N ASP A 214 2.35 -15.93 -19.87
CA ASP A 214 1.90 -16.15 -21.25
C ASP A 214 2.27 -15.03 -22.23
N ASN A 215 2.40 -15.38 -23.52
CA ASN A 215 2.93 -14.53 -24.61
C ASN A 215 2.11 -13.26 -24.95
N GLY A 216 0.95 -13.03 -24.32
CA GLY A 216 0.06 -11.91 -24.63
C GLY A 216 0.03 -10.79 -23.58
N ARG A 217 0.72 -10.95 -22.44
CA ARG A 217 0.71 -9.96 -21.35
C ARG A 217 2.10 -9.44 -21.06
N THR A 218 2.20 -8.14 -20.84
CA THR A 218 3.42 -7.51 -20.30
C THR A 218 3.65 -7.95 -18.86
N GLU A 219 4.90 -7.84 -18.40
CA GLU A 219 5.27 -8.11 -17.00
C GLU A 219 4.39 -7.32 -16.02
N LEU A 220 4.19 -6.03 -16.31
CA LEU A 220 3.34 -5.14 -15.51
C LEU A 220 1.89 -5.65 -15.42
N GLN A 221 1.31 -6.08 -16.54
CA GLN A 221 -0.05 -6.63 -16.57
C GLN A 221 -0.15 -7.94 -15.77
N THR A 222 0.85 -8.82 -15.89
CA THR A 222 0.87 -10.10 -15.18
C THR A 222 0.98 -9.89 -13.67
N ILE A 223 1.93 -9.07 -13.22
CA ILE A 223 2.09 -8.74 -11.79
C ILE A 223 0.79 -8.16 -11.24
N GLY A 224 0.24 -7.13 -11.90
CA GLY A 224 -1.00 -6.49 -11.46
C GLY A 224 -2.22 -7.43 -11.45
N SER A 225 -2.25 -8.46 -12.30
CA SER A 225 -3.30 -9.48 -12.28
C SER A 225 -3.18 -10.39 -11.06
N TYR A 226 -1.98 -10.88 -10.74
CA TYR A 226 -1.76 -11.80 -9.63
C TYR A 226 -1.78 -11.13 -8.24
N THR A 227 -1.63 -9.81 -8.19
CA THR A 227 -1.62 -9.02 -6.95
C THR A 227 -2.88 -8.16 -6.77
N ARG A 228 -3.93 -8.39 -7.55
CA ARG A 228 -5.21 -7.65 -7.45
C ARG A 228 -5.95 -7.91 -6.14
N THR A 229 -5.84 -9.12 -5.60
CA THR A 229 -6.50 -9.56 -4.38
C THR A 229 -5.44 -9.72 -3.30
N CYS A 230 -5.71 -9.18 -2.10
CA CYS A 230 -4.88 -9.41 -0.93
C CYS A 230 -4.86 -10.90 -0.64
N ARG A 231 -3.66 -11.46 -0.47
CA ARG A 231 -3.47 -12.89 -0.24
C ARG A 231 -2.25 -13.12 0.63
N CYS A 232 -2.29 -14.20 1.41
CA CYS A 232 -1.08 -14.73 2.03
C CYS A 232 -0.15 -15.25 0.93
N ALA A 233 0.88 -14.47 0.62
CA ALA A 233 1.82 -14.75 -0.45
C ALA A 233 2.90 -15.75 0.01
N ILE A 234 3.28 -15.68 1.28
CA ILE A 234 4.31 -16.55 1.89
C ILE A 234 3.86 -16.95 3.29
N ASN A 235 3.80 -18.26 3.51
CA ASN A 235 3.68 -18.86 4.85
C ASN A 235 5.01 -19.53 5.19
N PRO A 236 5.81 -18.99 6.13
CA PRO A 236 7.13 -19.52 6.46
C PRO A 236 7.10 -20.77 7.35
N SER A 237 5.93 -21.39 7.58
CA SER A 237 5.82 -22.63 8.36
C SER A 237 6.32 -23.87 7.61
N SER A 238 6.45 -23.80 6.28
CA SER A 238 6.98 -24.91 5.46
C SER A 238 8.43 -24.64 5.02
N PRO A 239 9.25 -25.68 4.74
CA PRO A 239 10.61 -25.48 4.25
C PRO A 239 10.70 -24.64 2.99
N GLU A 240 9.74 -24.81 2.07
CA GLU A 240 9.67 -24.02 0.84
C GLU A 240 9.25 -22.57 1.13
N GLY A 241 8.31 -22.37 2.05
CA GLY A 241 7.94 -21.05 2.55
C GLY A 241 9.11 -20.31 3.17
N GLN A 242 9.96 -20.97 3.96
CA GLN A 242 11.15 -20.38 4.57
C GLN A 242 12.17 -19.92 3.53
N LYS A 243 12.40 -20.71 2.47
CA LYS A 243 13.28 -20.30 1.36
C LYS A 243 12.76 -19.05 0.68
N ARG A 244 11.48 -19.02 0.29
CA ARG A 244 10.85 -17.86 -0.36
C ARG A 244 10.85 -16.64 0.55
N TYR A 245 10.63 -16.84 1.86
CA TYR A 245 10.73 -15.79 2.89
C TYR A 245 12.13 -15.19 2.93
N ALA A 246 13.17 -16.02 2.97
CA ALA A 246 14.57 -15.56 2.98
C ALA A 246 14.92 -14.79 1.69
N VAL A 247 14.52 -15.29 0.52
CA VAL A 247 14.75 -14.61 -0.76
C VAL A 247 14.08 -13.24 -0.80
N LEU A 248 12.83 -13.14 -0.33
CA LEU A 248 12.12 -11.86 -0.31
C LEU A 248 12.80 -10.83 0.61
N TRP A 249 13.22 -11.22 1.81
CA TRP A 249 13.88 -10.28 2.72
C TRP A 249 15.28 -9.90 2.28
N ASP A 250 16.05 -10.81 1.67
CA ASP A 250 17.32 -10.48 1.03
C ASP A 250 17.11 -9.46 -0.11
N TRP A 251 16.09 -9.68 -0.94
CA TRP A 251 15.71 -8.74 -1.99
C TRP A 251 15.31 -7.37 -1.42
N ILE A 252 14.46 -7.33 -0.41
CA ILE A 252 14.07 -6.07 0.25
C ILE A 252 15.30 -5.36 0.81
N ASN A 253 16.16 -6.04 1.57
CA ASN A 253 17.36 -5.44 2.16
C ASN A 253 18.35 -4.90 1.12
N ARG A 254 18.38 -5.50 -0.07
CA ARG A 254 19.23 -5.04 -1.16
C ARG A 254 18.76 -3.74 -1.81
N PHE A 255 17.45 -3.50 -1.84
CA PHE A 255 16.86 -2.41 -2.63
C PHE A 255 16.17 -1.31 -1.81
N SER A 256 15.73 -1.58 -0.58
CA SER A 256 14.92 -0.65 0.25
C SER A 256 15.72 0.44 0.92
#